data_AF-A0A9P0GG11-F1
#
_entry.id   AF-A0A9P0GG11-F1
#
_cell.length_a   1.000
_cell.length_b   1.000
_cell.length_c   1.000
_cell.angle_alpha   90.00
_cell.angle_beta   90.00
_cell.angle_gamma   90.00
#
_symmetry.space_group_name_H-M   'P 1'
#
loop_
_entity.id
_entity.type
_entity.pdbx_description
1 polymer ?
#
loop_
_entity_poly.entity_id
_entity_poly.type
_entity_poly.pdbx_seq_one_letter_code
_entity_poly.pdbx_strand_id
1 'polypeptide(L)'
;MLKKVLDLAANNGFLSRSKSLNDKFKIGPVGQLLCQNINSEWFHNIVINKELTVVINDGDLSETYNYVKNLCSEKLPFGIADSEKIKKYTADEYRENCDTGIDFKNLLCNEDDIFLKFCVFVSPNESMRYFQRWQKQRRIWYKKFSASPERYSVSDVKNIGNTQSVNIEAKYPWGSHTVESLELNSHDENFTNEQLQFKDGKLITAHTITSRIHLSTLFLNSLCDSYDEPFFQDKSRPLWRFHRKLAPYKLSFALTGSTQSILNELNDLGLYLCKQLRTNHVSTLFLPSASKSTLDSQYVQYDQLGIPYTVVLNERTLKDGIGSLRNRDTTLKEKVHVTELVSYVDKLFKNY
;
A
#
# COMPACT_ATOMS: atom_id res chain seq x y z
N MET A 1 18.37 -0.37 -12.25
CA MET A 1 17.22 0.17 -11.49
C MET A 1 17.05 -0.52 -10.14
N LEU A 2 16.74 -1.83 -10.09
CA LEU A 2 16.48 -2.55 -8.83
C LEU A 2 17.57 -2.39 -7.75
N LYS A 3 18.85 -2.49 -8.10
CA LYS A 3 19.95 -2.27 -7.14
C LYS A 3 19.88 -0.91 -6.45
N LYS A 4 19.64 0.17 -7.21
CA LYS A 4 19.48 1.53 -6.66
C LYS A 4 18.27 1.64 -5.73
N VAL A 5 17.16 0.98 -6.07
CA VAL A 5 15.94 0.90 -5.23
C VAL A 5 16.28 0.23 -3.89
N LEU A 6 16.93 -0.93 -3.93
CA LEU A 6 17.29 -1.70 -2.73
C LEU A 6 18.29 -0.93 -1.85
N ASP A 7 19.28 -0.27 -2.45
CA ASP A 7 20.26 0.55 -1.72
C ASP A 7 19.60 1.77 -1.06
N LEU A 8 18.74 2.50 -1.78
CA LEU A 8 18.00 3.63 -1.21
C LEU A 8 17.06 3.19 -0.09
N ALA A 9 16.38 2.05 -0.28
CA ALA A 9 15.46 1.49 0.69
C ALA A 9 16.18 1.04 1.96
N ALA A 10 17.37 0.42 1.83
CA ALA A 10 18.20 0.04 2.97
C ALA A 10 18.72 1.26 3.73
N ASN A 11 19.18 2.30 3.03
CA ASN A 11 19.71 3.52 3.65
C ASN A 11 18.65 4.31 4.43
N ASN A 12 17.38 4.23 4.02
CA ASN A 12 16.27 4.97 4.62
C ASN A 12 15.36 4.11 5.52
N GLY A 13 15.79 2.90 5.89
CA GLY A 13 15.07 2.05 6.84
C GLY A 13 13.79 1.41 6.31
N PHE A 14 13.57 1.39 4.99
CA PHE A 14 12.53 0.56 4.37
C PHE A 14 12.93 -0.91 4.36
N LEU A 15 14.22 -1.18 4.16
CA LEU A 15 14.82 -2.49 4.24
C LEU A 15 15.93 -2.51 5.28
N SER A 16 16.23 -3.68 5.83
CA SER A 16 17.39 -3.96 6.64
C SER A 16 18.17 -5.12 6.04
N ARG A 17 19.49 -4.98 5.91
CA ARG A 17 20.35 -6.05 5.37
C ARG A 17 20.47 -7.15 6.42
N SER A 18 20.14 -8.38 6.05
CA SER A 18 20.29 -9.52 6.95
C SER A 18 21.77 -9.82 7.16
N LYS A 19 22.23 -9.88 8.42
CA LYS A 19 23.62 -10.24 8.74
C LYS A 19 23.90 -11.74 8.55
N SER A 20 22.85 -12.57 8.55
CA SER A 20 22.96 -14.03 8.54
C SER A 20 22.86 -14.66 7.15
N LEU A 21 22.28 -13.96 6.18
CA LEU A 21 22.05 -14.44 4.83
C LEU A 21 22.57 -13.37 3.88
N ASN A 22 23.78 -13.58 3.34
CA ASN A 22 24.36 -12.71 2.32
C ASN A 22 23.32 -12.53 1.19
N ASP A 23 23.07 -11.27 0.82
CA ASP A 23 22.15 -10.82 -0.24
C ASP A 23 20.63 -10.87 0.05
N LYS A 24 20.17 -11.15 1.27
CA LYS A 24 18.74 -11.03 1.63
C LYS A 24 18.42 -9.83 2.51
N PHE A 25 17.20 -9.30 2.34
CA PHE A 25 16.69 -8.16 3.11
C PHE A 25 15.55 -8.57 4.04
N LYS A 26 15.40 -7.87 5.16
CA LYS A 26 14.17 -7.88 5.98
C LYS A 26 13.47 -6.52 5.85
N ILE A 27 12.17 -6.49 6.05
CA ILE A 27 11.42 -5.21 6.09
C ILE A 27 11.91 -4.39 7.30
N GLY A 28 12.35 -3.16 7.04
CA GLY A 28 12.81 -2.22 8.06
C GLY A 28 11.66 -1.45 8.73
N PRO A 29 11.94 -0.60 9.73
CA PRO A 29 10.90 0.09 10.50
C PRO A 29 10.02 1.02 9.67
N VAL A 30 10.60 1.75 8.71
CA VAL A 30 9.83 2.60 7.79
C VAL A 30 9.05 1.73 6.80
N GLY A 31 9.61 0.58 6.42
CA GLY A 31 8.97 -0.40 5.55
C GLY A 31 7.74 -1.04 6.20
N GLN A 32 7.77 -1.29 7.52
CA GLN A 32 6.62 -1.80 8.27
C GLN A 32 5.43 -0.83 8.19
N LEU A 33 5.68 0.48 8.33
CA LEU A 33 4.64 1.49 8.16
C LEU A 33 4.07 1.50 6.73
N LEU A 34 4.92 1.33 5.71
CA LEU A 34 4.45 1.20 4.33
C LEU A 34 3.55 -0.04 4.17
N CYS A 35 3.96 -1.20 4.68
CA CYS A 35 3.16 -2.42 4.64
C CYS A 35 1.82 -2.27 5.37
N GLN A 36 1.81 -1.60 6.53
CA GLN A 36 0.59 -1.30 7.27
C GLN A 36 -0.36 -0.43 6.44
N ASN A 37 0.15 0.66 5.84
CA ASN A 37 -0.67 1.53 4.99
C ASN A 37 -1.22 0.78 3.76
N ILE A 38 -0.40 -0.05 3.11
CA ILE A 38 -0.84 -0.89 2.00
C ILE A 38 -1.97 -1.82 2.44
N ASN A 39 -1.81 -2.50 3.58
CA ASN A 39 -2.81 -3.41 4.12
C ASN A 39 -4.11 -2.67 4.46
N SER A 40 -4.02 -1.50 5.11
CA SER A 40 -5.18 -0.67 5.43
C SER A 40 -5.92 -0.17 4.19
N GLU A 41 -5.22 0.24 3.13
CA GLU A 41 -5.84 0.67 1.87
C GLU A 41 -6.46 -0.50 1.09
N TRP A 42 -5.84 -1.68 1.14
CA TRP A 42 -6.44 -2.90 0.61
C TRP A 42 -7.73 -3.23 1.37
N PHE A 43 -7.67 -3.28 2.70
CA PHE A 43 -8.82 -3.53 3.56
C PHE A 43 -9.96 -2.55 3.31
N HIS A 44 -9.65 -1.25 3.22
CA HIS A 44 -10.65 -0.24 2.92
C HIS A 44 -11.31 -0.46 1.54
N ASN A 45 -10.57 -0.89 0.52
CA ASN A 45 -11.11 -1.14 -0.82
C ASN A 45 -11.92 -2.44 -0.93
N ILE A 46 -11.52 -3.46 -0.18
CA ILE A 46 -12.08 -4.81 -0.24
C ILE A 46 -13.24 -5.00 0.72
N VAL A 47 -13.20 -4.39 1.90
CA VAL A 47 -14.18 -4.62 2.96
C VAL A 47 -15.10 -3.41 3.16
N ILE A 48 -14.53 -2.22 3.35
CA ILE A 48 -15.32 -1.02 3.71
C ILE A 48 -16.04 -0.44 2.49
N ASN A 49 -15.33 -0.21 1.39
CA ASN A 49 -15.84 0.44 0.19
C ASN A 49 -16.30 -0.59 -0.85
N LYS A 50 -17.18 -1.49 -0.42
CA LYS A 50 -17.82 -2.50 -1.26
C LYS A 50 -19.33 -2.35 -1.24
N GLU A 51 -19.92 -2.66 -2.38
CA GLU A 51 -21.39 -2.70 -2.54
C GLU A 51 -22.00 -3.98 -1.94
N LEU A 52 -21.17 -4.97 -1.60
CA LEU A 52 -21.59 -6.28 -1.09
C LEU A 52 -21.11 -6.48 0.34
N THR A 53 -21.82 -7.31 1.10
CA THR A 53 -21.46 -7.67 2.47
C THR A 53 -20.17 -8.48 2.48
N VAL A 54 -19.13 -7.94 3.12
CA VAL A 54 -17.85 -8.62 3.31
C VAL A 54 -17.55 -8.71 4.81
N VAL A 55 -17.20 -9.91 5.27
CA VAL A 55 -16.75 -10.15 6.65
C VAL A 55 -15.30 -10.59 6.66
N ILE A 56 -14.61 -10.31 7.75
CA ILE A 56 -13.21 -10.68 7.95
C ILE A 56 -13.17 -12.07 8.57
N ASN A 57 -12.36 -12.96 8.00
CA ASN A 57 -12.00 -14.21 8.62
C ASN A 57 -10.83 -14.01 9.58
N ASP A 58 -10.93 -14.57 10.79
CA ASP A 58 -9.88 -14.58 11.81
C ASP A 58 -9.60 -16.00 12.35
N GLY A 59 -10.10 -17.02 11.65
CA GLY A 59 -10.05 -18.40 12.10
C GLY A 59 -10.41 -19.39 11.00
N ASP A 60 -11.33 -20.31 11.29
CA ASP A 60 -11.81 -21.28 10.32
C ASP A 60 -12.70 -20.61 9.27
N LEU A 61 -12.27 -20.71 8.02
CA LEU A 61 -12.99 -20.19 6.87
C LEU A 61 -14.41 -20.78 6.75
N SER A 62 -14.61 -22.03 7.18
CA SER A 62 -15.89 -22.74 7.13
C SER A 62 -16.90 -22.15 8.11
N GLU A 63 -16.45 -21.84 9.33
CA GLU A 63 -17.29 -21.19 10.35
C GLU A 63 -17.69 -19.78 9.92
N THR A 64 -16.71 -19.01 9.42
CA THR A 64 -16.97 -17.66 8.89
C THR A 64 -17.93 -17.71 7.70
N TYR A 65 -17.76 -18.67 6.79
CA TYR A 65 -18.68 -18.88 5.67
C TYR A 65 -20.11 -19.12 6.13
N ASN A 66 -20.31 -20.06 7.07
CA ASN A 66 -21.63 -20.36 7.62
C ASN A 66 -22.25 -19.15 8.32
N TYR A 67 -21.46 -18.38 9.06
CA TYR A 67 -21.91 -17.14 9.69
C TYR A 67 -22.40 -16.10 8.66
N VAL A 68 -21.60 -15.80 7.63
CA VAL A 68 -21.96 -14.81 6.61
C VAL A 68 -23.14 -15.27 5.77
N LYS A 69 -23.18 -16.56 5.43
CA LYS A 69 -24.31 -17.20 4.74
C LYS A 69 -25.61 -17.00 5.52
N ASN A 70 -25.61 -17.27 6.82
CA ASN A 70 -26.78 -17.07 7.68
C ASN A 70 -27.14 -15.58 7.80
N LEU A 71 -26.14 -14.69 7.96
CA LEU A 71 -26.33 -13.24 8.02
C LEU A 71 -27.00 -12.71 6.74
N CYS A 72 -26.64 -13.25 5.57
CA CYS A 72 -27.21 -12.89 4.28
C CYS A 72 -28.51 -13.64 3.96
N SER A 73 -29.05 -14.43 4.90
CA SER A 73 -30.25 -15.27 4.68
C SER A 73 -30.09 -16.18 3.45
N GLU A 74 -28.90 -16.75 3.27
CA GLU A 74 -28.51 -17.62 2.15
C GLU A 74 -28.56 -16.96 0.76
N LYS A 75 -28.71 -15.62 0.69
CA LYS A 75 -28.75 -14.88 -0.57
C LYS A 75 -27.37 -14.46 -1.03
N LEU A 76 -27.10 -14.71 -2.32
CA LEU A 76 -25.91 -14.23 -3.01
C LEU A 76 -26.10 -12.81 -3.58
N PRO A 77 -25.03 -12.00 -3.72
CA PRO A 77 -23.63 -12.31 -3.40
C PRO A 77 -23.18 -11.80 -2.03
N PHE A 78 -22.18 -12.46 -1.45
CA PHE A 78 -21.46 -12.03 -0.24
C PHE A 78 -19.98 -12.44 -0.32
N GLY A 79 -19.13 -11.86 0.51
CA GLY A 79 -17.70 -12.12 0.48
C GLY A 79 -17.04 -12.26 1.85
N ILE A 80 -15.82 -12.77 1.82
CA ILE A 80 -14.96 -13.00 2.97
C ILE A 80 -13.57 -12.47 2.63
N ALA A 81 -13.01 -11.64 3.50
CA ALA A 81 -11.63 -11.18 3.42
C ALA A 81 -10.80 -11.90 4.49
N ASP A 82 -9.60 -12.33 4.15
CA ASP A 82 -8.72 -13.10 5.03
C ASP A 82 -7.28 -12.60 4.94
N SER A 83 -6.54 -12.69 6.04
CA SER A 83 -5.13 -12.30 6.14
C SER A 83 -4.33 -13.47 6.68
N GLU A 84 -4.00 -14.41 5.81
CA GLU A 84 -3.28 -15.64 6.13
C GLU A 84 -1.79 -15.37 6.39
N LYS A 85 -1.29 -15.86 7.53
CA LYS A 85 0.15 -15.86 7.85
C LYS A 85 0.72 -17.26 7.68
N ILE A 86 1.68 -17.42 6.78
CA ILE A 86 2.36 -18.68 6.49
C ILE A 86 3.82 -18.59 6.92
N LYS A 87 4.30 -19.55 7.72
CA LYS A 87 5.72 -19.60 8.10
C LYS A 87 6.57 -20.07 6.91
N LYS A 88 7.71 -19.40 6.63
CA LYS A 88 8.52 -19.71 5.44
C LYS A 88 9.03 -21.15 5.31
N TYR A 89 9.14 -21.92 6.39
CA TYR A 89 9.56 -23.32 6.32
C TYR A 89 8.62 -24.22 5.50
N THR A 90 7.37 -23.79 5.26
CA THR A 90 6.40 -24.50 4.41
C THR A 90 6.20 -23.86 3.04
N ALA A 91 6.91 -22.77 2.72
CA ALA A 91 6.70 -21.99 1.49
C ALA A 91 7.48 -22.51 0.27
N ASP A 92 8.35 -23.51 0.44
CA ASP A 92 9.13 -24.13 -0.65
C ASP A 92 8.24 -24.80 -1.73
N GLU A 93 6.93 -24.95 -1.48
CA GLU A 93 5.96 -25.56 -2.40
C GLU A 93 5.46 -24.64 -3.53
N TYR A 94 5.78 -23.33 -3.51
CA TYR A 94 5.31 -22.38 -4.54
C TYR A 94 6.46 -21.71 -5.30
N ARG A 95 7.14 -22.47 -6.17
CA ARG A 95 8.04 -21.92 -7.19
C ARG A 95 7.23 -21.44 -8.40
N GLU A 96 6.97 -20.15 -8.49
CA GLU A 96 6.62 -19.56 -9.79
C GLU A 96 7.90 -19.46 -10.61
N ASN A 97 7.91 -20.06 -11.80
CA ASN A 97 8.97 -19.84 -12.78
C ASN A 97 8.97 -18.35 -13.15
N CYS A 98 9.92 -17.60 -12.61
CA CYS A 98 10.25 -16.28 -13.12
C CYS A 98 11.09 -16.47 -14.38
N ASP A 99 10.53 -16.14 -15.55
CA ASP A 99 11.26 -16.17 -16.84
C ASP A 99 12.50 -15.27 -16.84
N THR A 100 12.65 -14.38 -15.85
CA THR A 100 13.68 -13.32 -15.82
C THR A 100 14.66 -13.38 -14.65
N GLY A 101 14.63 -14.46 -13.85
CA GLY A 101 15.64 -14.76 -12.82
C GLY A 101 15.58 -13.92 -11.53
N ILE A 102 14.84 -12.82 -11.48
CA ILE A 102 14.62 -12.04 -10.24
C ILE A 102 13.27 -12.40 -9.65
N ASP A 103 13.24 -12.99 -8.46
CA ASP A 103 12.00 -13.29 -7.74
C ASP A 103 11.88 -12.41 -6.50
N PHE A 104 10.88 -11.55 -6.46
CA PHE A 104 10.58 -10.68 -5.31
C PHE A 104 10.35 -11.49 -4.01
N LYS A 105 9.81 -12.70 -4.10
CA LYS A 105 9.57 -13.57 -2.93
C LYS A 105 10.89 -14.00 -2.27
N ASN A 106 11.95 -14.16 -3.07
CA ASN A 106 13.25 -14.62 -2.62
C ASN A 106 14.17 -13.49 -2.12
N LEU A 107 13.86 -12.24 -2.46
CA LEU A 107 14.62 -11.07 -2.01
C LEU A 107 14.42 -10.75 -0.53
N LEU A 108 13.25 -11.09 0.04
CA LEU A 108 12.96 -10.87 1.46
C LEU A 108 13.11 -12.16 2.27
N CYS A 109 13.68 -12.07 3.47
CA CYS A 109 13.82 -13.17 4.43
C CYS A 109 13.01 -12.92 5.71
N ASN A 110 11.75 -12.52 5.56
CA ASN A 110 10.82 -12.44 6.69
C ASN A 110 10.51 -13.85 7.20
N GLU A 111 10.19 -13.99 8.50
CA GLU A 111 9.85 -15.28 9.11
C GLU A 111 8.48 -15.78 8.65
N ASP A 112 7.54 -14.84 8.53
CA ASP A 112 6.18 -15.07 8.08
C ASP A 112 5.93 -14.37 6.73
N ASP A 113 5.32 -15.09 5.79
CA ASP A 113 4.71 -14.53 4.59
C ASP A 113 3.23 -14.26 4.86
N ILE A 114 2.79 -13.05 4.50
CA ILE A 114 1.41 -12.60 4.71
C ILE A 114 0.71 -12.56 3.34
N PHE A 115 -0.39 -13.31 3.24
CA PHE A 115 -1.26 -13.31 2.07
C PHE A 115 -2.58 -12.63 2.40
N LEU A 116 -2.91 -11.61 1.62
CA LEU A 116 -4.23 -10.99 1.66
C LEU A 116 -5.09 -11.72 0.65
N LYS A 117 -6.16 -12.35 1.13
CA LYS A 117 -7.13 -13.08 0.33
C LYS A 117 -8.48 -12.40 0.39
N PHE A 118 -9.15 -12.39 -0.74
CA PHE A 118 -10.55 -12.02 -0.80
C PHE A 118 -11.30 -13.07 -1.61
N CYS A 119 -12.40 -13.56 -1.06
CA CYS A 119 -13.24 -14.57 -1.65
C CYS A 119 -14.67 -14.01 -1.75
N VAL A 120 -15.29 -14.10 -2.92
CA VAL A 120 -16.69 -13.69 -3.11
C VAL A 120 -17.47 -14.83 -3.75
N PHE A 121 -18.65 -15.07 -3.18
CA PHE A 121 -19.59 -16.09 -3.63
C PHE A 121 -20.64 -15.42 -4.50
N VAL A 122 -20.80 -15.93 -5.72
CA VAL A 122 -21.66 -15.34 -6.74
C VAL A 122 -22.48 -16.42 -7.44
N SER A 123 -23.60 -16.03 -8.04
CA SER A 123 -24.38 -16.97 -8.83
C SER A 123 -23.67 -17.34 -10.14
N PRO A 124 -23.86 -18.57 -10.67
CA PRO A 124 -23.27 -18.99 -11.95
C PRO A 124 -23.61 -18.05 -13.10
N ASN A 125 -24.84 -17.52 -13.13
CA ASN A 125 -25.32 -16.64 -14.19
C ASN A 125 -24.61 -15.27 -14.19
N GLU A 126 -24.17 -14.78 -13.03
CA GLU A 126 -23.52 -13.49 -12.89
C GLU A 126 -21.99 -13.59 -12.73
N SER A 127 -21.44 -14.80 -12.54
CA SER A 127 -20.05 -14.99 -12.12
C SER A 127 -19.03 -14.39 -13.09
N MET A 128 -19.21 -14.59 -14.40
CA MET A 128 -18.32 -14.03 -15.42
C MET A 128 -18.35 -12.50 -15.43
N ARG A 129 -19.54 -11.90 -15.29
CA ARG A 129 -19.71 -10.45 -15.23
C ARG A 129 -19.03 -9.88 -13.98
N TYR A 130 -19.18 -10.53 -12.84
CA TYR A 130 -18.50 -10.15 -11.60
C TYR A 130 -16.98 -10.27 -11.75
N PHE A 131 -16.49 -11.37 -12.35
CA PHE A 131 -15.06 -11.60 -12.54
C PHE A 131 -14.41 -10.51 -13.43
N GLN A 132 -15.03 -10.18 -14.56
CA GLN A 132 -14.54 -9.09 -15.43
C GLN A 132 -14.60 -7.71 -14.74
N ARG A 133 -15.68 -7.42 -14.01
CA ARG A 133 -15.79 -6.20 -13.21
C ARG A 133 -14.68 -6.14 -12.16
N TRP A 134 -14.38 -7.26 -11.53
CA TRP A 134 -13.33 -7.37 -10.51
C TRP A 134 -11.94 -7.07 -11.07
N GLN A 135 -11.58 -7.72 -12.18
CA GLN A 135 -10.33 -7.46 -12.90
C GLN A 135 -10.15 -5.96 -13.19
N LYS A 136 -11.19 -5.30 -13.70
CA LYS A 136 -11.17 -3.85 -13.98
C LYS A 136 -10.99 -3.03 -12.71
N GLN A 137 -11.75 -3.32 -11.65
CA GLN A 137 -11.66 -2.60 -10.37
C GLN A 137 -10.28 -2.73 -9.75
N ARG A 138 -9.70 -3.93 -9.71
CA ARG A 138 -8.38 -4.18 -9.16
C ARG A 138 -7.28 -3.53 -9.99
N ARG A 139 -7.36 -3.59 -11.33
CA ARG A 139 -6.44 -2.83 -12.20
C ARG A 139 -6.50 -1.33 -11.93
N ILE A 140 -7.70 -0.76 -11.76
CA ILE A 140 -7.87 0.67 -11.43
C ILE A 140 -7.25 0.98 -10.06
N TRP A 141 -7.41 0.09 -9.08
CA TRP A 141 -6.81 0.25 -7.75
C TRP A 141 -5.29 0.36 -7.83
N TYR A 142 -4.61 -0.55 -8.55
CA TYR A 142 -3.16 -0.46 -8.76
C TYR A 142 -2.75 0.84 -9.47
N LYS A 143 -3.47 1.21 -10.54
CA LYS A 143 -3.21 2.45 -11.27
C LYS A 143 -3.37 3.70 -10.40
N LYS A 144 -4.34 3.72 -9.48
CA LYS A 144 -4.59 4.85 -8.57
C LYS A 144 -3.39 5.12 -7.66
N PHE A 145 -2.76 4.08 -7.15
CA PHE A 145 -1.66 4.21 -6.20
C PHE A 145 -0.27 4.25 -6.84
N SER A 146 -0.20 4.08 -8.15
CA SER A 146 1.04 4.01 -8.90
C SER A 146 1.57 5.37 -9.30
N ALA A 147 2.91 5.51 -9.29
CA ALA A 147 3.58 6.63 -9.93
C ALA A 147 3.69 6.46 -11.46
N SER A 148 3.55 5.24 -11.97
CA SER A 148 3.58 4.88 -13.40
C SER A 148 2.40 3.97 -13.77
N PRO A 149 1.15 4.50 -13.89
CA PRO A 149 -0.05 3.70 -14.06
C PRO A 149 -0.05 2.77 -15.29
N GLU A 150 0.71 3.11 -16.32
CA GLU A 150 0.85 2.32 -17.56
C GLU A 150 1.52 0.96 -17.32
N ARG A 151 2.22 0.78 -16.19
CA ARG A 151 2.92 -0.45 -15.81
C ARG A 151 1.99 -1.65 -15.62
N TYR A 152 0.73 -1.40 -15.27
CA TYR A 152 -0.21 -2.44 -14.84
C TYR A 152 -1.11 -2.95 -15.97
N SER A 153 -0.97 -4.23 -16.26
CA SER A 153 -1.78 -5.00 -17.21
C SER A 153 -2.47 -6.18 -16.53
N VAL A 154 -3.45 -6.75 -17.24
CA VAL A 154 -4.07 -8.02 -16.87
C VAL A 154 -3.55 -9.05 -17.88
N SER A 155 -3.13 -10.22 -17.40
CA SER A 155 -2.64 -11.31 -18.24
C SER A 155 -3.75 -11.91 -19.09
N ASP A 156 -3.37 -12.75 -20.05
CA ASP A 156 -4.32 -13.61 -20.74
C ASP A 156 -4.99 -14.58 -19.76
N VAL A 157 -6.22 -14.98 -20.10
CA VAL A 157 -7.02 -15.92 -19.30
C VAL A 157 -6.45 -17.33 -19.45
N LYS A 158 -6.14 -17.97 -18.33
CA LYS A 158 -5.76 -19.38 -18.28
C LYS A 158 -6.93 -20.19 -17.76
N ASN A 159 -7.30 -21.25 -18.49
CA ASN A 159 -8.38 -22.15 -18.09
C ASN A 159 -7.78 -23.49 -17.70
N ILE A 160 -7.99 -23.92 -16.45
CA ILE A 160 -7.54 -25.20 -15.90
C ILE A 160 -8.73 -25.85 -15.20
N GLY A 161 -9.28 -26.91 -15.79
CA GLY A 161 -10.46 -27.59 -15.25
C GLY A 161 -11.65 -26.63 -15.11
N ASN A 162 -12.15 -26.49 -13.88
CA ASN A 162 -13.28 -25.62 -13.53
C ASN A 162 -12.86 -24.18 -13.15
N THR A 163 -11.57 -23.87 -13.25
CA THR A 163 -10.98 -22.60 -12.83
C THR A 163 -10.51 -21.77 -14.02
N GLN A 164 -10.92 -20.51 -14.04
CA GLN A 164 -10.37 -19.48 -14.93
C GLN A 164 -9.51 -18.53 -14.10
N SER A 165 -8.24 -18.37 -14.46
CA SER A 165 -7.30 -17.50 -13.74
C SER A 165 -6.74 -16.40 -14.62
N VAL A 166 -6.57 -15.23 -14.02
CA VAL A 166 -5.90 -14.07 -14.59
C VAL A 166 -5.02 -13.41 -13.53
N ASN A 167 -3.90 -12.86 -13.97
CA ASN A 167 -2.97 -12.17 -13.10
C ASN A 167 -2.98 -10.68 -13.41
N ILE A 168 -2.89 -9.86 -12.37
CA ILE A 168 -2.50 -8.47 -12.52
C ILE A 168 -0.97 -8.43 -12.50
N GLU A 169 -0.39 -7.90 -13.56
CA GLU A 169 1.06 -7.88 -13.75
C GLU A 169 1.60 -6.45 -13.72
N ALA A 170 2.77 -6.30 -13.11
CA ALA A 170 3.57 -5.08 -13.15
C ALA A 170 4.79 -5.29 -14.04
N LYS A 171 4.88 -4.52 -15.13
CA LYS A 171 5.97 -4.62 -16.11
C LYS A 171 7.20 -3.82 -15.72
N TYR A 172 8.34 -4.47 -15.47
CA TYR A 172 9.62 -3.81 -15.20
C TYR A 172 10.61 -3.99 -16.36
N PRO A 173 11.71 -3.21 -16.43
CA PRO A 173 12.76 -3.41 -17.46
C PRO A 173 13.36 -4.82 -17.46
N TRP A 174 13.25 -5.55 -16.36
CA TRP A 174 13.73 -6.91 -16.18
C TRP A 174 12.60 -7.96 -16.20
N GLY A 175 11.38 -7.64 -16.63
CA GLY A 175 10.29 -8.62 -16.74
C GLY A 175 8.97 -8.19 -16.09
N SER A 176 7.91 -8.94 -16.39
CA SER A 176 6.61 -8.82 -15.73
C SER A 176 6.59 -9.60 -14.42
N HIS A 177 5.96 -9.01 -13.41
CA HIS A 177 5.78 -9.63 -12.09
C HIS A 177 4.30 -9.68 -11.73
N THR A 178 3.80 -10.84 -11.33
CA THR A 178 2.44 -10.99 -10.80
C THR A 178 2.33 -10.28 -9.44
N VAL A 179 1.43 -9.31 -9.33
CA VAL A 179 1.17 -8.58 -8.07
C VAL A 179 -0.12 -9.02 -7.38
N GLU A 180 -1.07 -9.58 -8.13
CA GLU A 180 -2.33 -10.13 -7.63
C GLU A 180 -2.80 -11.21 -8.60
N SER A 181 -3.21 -12.36 -8.06
CA SER A 181 -3.83 -13.44 -8.83
C SER A 181 -5.33 -13.43 -8.57
N LEU A 182 -6.11 -13.52 -9.64
CA LEU A 182 -7.57 -13.56 -9.60
C LEU A 182 -8.05 -14.86 -10.23
N GLU A 183 -8.92 -15.57 -9.54
CA GLU A 183 -9.44 -16.86 -10.03
C GLU A 183 -10.96 -16.88 -9.92
N LEU A 184 -11.62 -17.41 -10.94
CA LEU A 184 -13.03 -17.78 -10.93
C LEU A 184 -13.10 -19.30 -10.93
N ASN A 185 -13.55 -19.88 -9.83
CA ASN A 185 -13.79 -21.31 -9.70
C ASN A 185 -15.30 -21.60 -9.79
N SER A 186 -15.68 -22.42 -10.78
CA SER A 186 -17.07 -22.84 -10.97
C SER A 186 -17.48 -23.99 -10.05
N HIS A 187 -16.50 -24.67 -9.43
CA HIS A 187 -16.71 -25.79 -8.54
C HIS A 187 -15.61 -25.83 -7.47
N ASP A 188 -15.79 -25.05 -6.40
CA ASP A 188 -14.88 -25.05 -5.25
C ASP A 188 -15.25 -26.15 -4.25
N GLU A 189 -14.47 -27.24 -4.22
CA GLU A 189 -14.71 -28.43 -3.37
C GLU A 189 -14.90 -28.10 -1.89
N ASN A 190 -14.33 -27.00 -1.40
CA ASN A 190 -14.46 -26.55 -0.02
C ASN A 190 -15.87 -26.03 0.31
N PHE A 191 -16.64 -25.59 -0.70
CA PHE A 191 -17.94 -24.94 -0.53
C PHE A 191 -19.06 -25.53 -1.40
N THR A 192 -18.75 -26.43 -2.35
CA THR A 192 -19.71 -26.94 -3.35
C THR A 192 -20.77 -27.89 -2.85
N ASN A 193 -20.59 -28.50 -1.67
CA ASN A 193 -21.54 -29.46 -1.13
C ASN A 193 -22.82 -28.80 -0.57
N GLU A 194 -22.88 -27.47 -0.51
CA GLU A 194 -24.01 -26.74 0.05
C GLU A 194 -24.72 -25.88 -1.00
N GLN A 195 -25.98 -26.22 -1.30
CA GLN A 195 -26.84 -25.40 -2.15
C GLN A 195 -27.24 -24.10 -1.43
N LEU A 196 -27.30 -23.00 -2.16
CA LEU A 196 -27.71 -21.67 -1.67
C LEU A 196 -28.96 -21.18 -2.40
N GLN A 197 -29.78 -20.38 -1.73
CA GLN A 197 -30.96 -19.77 -2.36
C GLN A 197 -30.57 -18.59 -3.25
N PHE A 198 -30.91 -18.67 -4.52
CA PHE A 198 -30.81 -17.56 -5.46
C PHE A 198 -32.10 -16.75 -5.53
N LYS A 199 -32.04 -15.58 -6.17
CA LYS A 199 -33.23 -14.78 -6.53
C LYS A 199 -34.32 -15.73 -7.07
N ASP A 200 -35.51 -15.61 -6.50
CA ASP A 200 -36.70 -16.45 -6.77
C ASP A 200 -36.75 -17.84 -6.10
N GLY A 201 -35.91 -18.12 -5.09
CA GLY A 201 -35.98 -19.32 -4.26
C GLY A 201 -35.41 -20.59 -4.90
N LYS A 202 -34.72 -20.47 -6.04
CA LYS A 202 -34.03 -21.59 -6.69
C LYS A 202 -32.73 -21.91 -5.95
N LEU A 203 -32.53 -23.19 -5.64
CA LEU A 203 -31.28 -23.69 -5.07
C LEU A 203 -30.21 -23.80 -6.16
N ILE A 204 -29.07 -23.16 -5.95
CA ILE A 204 -27.91 -23.19 -6.84
C ILE A 204 -26.62 -23.40 -6.06
N THR A 205 -25.63 -24.01 -6.71
CA THR A 205 -24.25 -24.02 -6.22
C THR A 205 -23.58 -22.71 -6.63
N ALA A 206 -22.99 -21.99 -5.67
CA ALA A 206 -22.30 -20.74 -5.97
C ALA A 206 -20.99 -20.99 -6.72
N HIS A 207 -20.63 -20.05 -7.58
CA HIS A 207 -19.27 -19.92 -8.08
C HIS A 207 -18.48 -19.03 -7.12
N THR A 208 -17.18 -19.29 -7.02
CA THR A 208 -16.27 -18.55 -6.14
C THR A 208 -15.33 -17.70 -6.98
N ILE A 209 -15.18 -16.43 -6.64
CA ILE A 209 -14.12 -15.58 -7.20
C ILE A 209 -13.15 -15.24 -6.09
N THR A 210 -11.87 -15.56 -6.28
CA THR A 210 -10.81 -15.31 -5.31
C THR A 210 -9.81 -14.28 -5.85
N SER A 211 -9.25 -13.50 -4.93
CA SER A 211 -8.10 -12.64 -5.13
C SER A 211 -7.05 -13.01 -4.11
N ARG A 212 -5.80 -13.17 -4.54
CA ARG A 212 -4.66 -13.48 -3.68
C ARG A 212 -3.52 -12.50 -3.93
N ILE A 213 -3.06 -11.86 -2.87
CA ILE A 213 -1.95 -10.90 -2.89
C ILE A 213 -0.91 -11.32 -1.86
N HIS A 214 0.36 -11.38 -2.28
CA HIS A 214 1.47 -11.53 -1.34
C HIS A 214 1.95 -10.14 -0.88
N LEU A 215 1.82 -9.84 0.41
CA LEU A 215 2.09 -8.49 0.94
C LEU A 215 3.55 -8.05 0.72
N SER A 216 4.50 -8.98 0.84
CA SER A 216 5.92 -8.73 0.57
C SER A 216 6.18 -8.35 -0.89
N THR A 217 5.53 -9.05 -1.84
CA THR A 217 5.61 -8.73 -3.27
C THR A 217 5.02 -7.35 -3.53
N LEU A 218 3.86 -7.04 -2.93
CA LEU A 218 3.21 -5.75 -3.09
C LEU A 218 4.04 -4.60 -2.50
N PHE A 219 4.72 -4.83 -1.38
CA PHE A 219 5.67 -3.89 -0.79
C PHE A 219 6.85 -3.60 -1.72
N LEU A 220 7.54 -4.63 -2.23
CA LEU A 220 8.66 -4.44 -3.17
C LEU A 220 8.21 -3.79 -4.48
N ASN A 221 7.02 -4.17 -4.97
CA ASN A 221 6.40 -3.55 -6.13
C ASN A 221 6.16 -2.05 -5.89
N SER A 222 5.66 -1.67 -4.71
CA SER A 222 5.44 -0.26 -4.35
C SER A 222 6.74 0.55 -4.27
N LEU A 223 7.82 -0.04 -3.76
CA LEU A 223 9.15 0.58 -3.79
C LEU A 223 9.62 0.77 -5.25
N CYS A 224 9.59 -0.29 -6.06
CA CYS A 224 10.09 -0.22 -7.43
C CYS A 224 9.28 0.75 -8.31
N ASP A 225 7.96 0.82 -8.11
CA ASP A 225 7.08 1.70 -8.85
C ASP A 225 7.25 3.18 -8.46
N SER A 226 7.51 3.47 -7.18
CA SER A 226 7.61 4.83 -6.68
C SER A 226 9.01 5.46 -6.84
N TYR A 227 10.03 4.68 -7.15
CA TYR A 227 11.40 5.18 -7.30
C TYR A 227 11.51 6.18 -8.45
N ASP A 228 12.00 7.38 -8.16
CA ASP A 228 12.34 8.39 -9.15
C ASP A 228 13.68 9.04 -8.82
N GLU A 229 14.36 9.54 -9.85
CA GLU A 229 15.69 10.14 -9.74
C GLU A 229 15.79 11.43 -10.57
N PRO A 230 14.98 12.47 -10.27
CA PRO A 230 15.01 13.71 -11.02
C PRO A 230 16.35 14.45 -10.89
N PHE A 231 16.74 15.16 -11.95
CA PHE A 231 17.86 16.09 -11.93
C PHE A 231 17.43 17.42 -11.32
N PHE A 232 18.18 17.89 -10.33
CA PHE A 232 18.00 19.20 -9.72
C PHE A 232 19.37 19.88 -9.59
N GLN A 233 19.55 21.03 -10.26
CA GLN A 233 20.85 21.75 -10.31
C GLN A 233 22.01 20.81 -10.70
N ASP A 234 21.83 20.06 -11.79
CA ASP A 234 22.79 19.08 -12.33
C ASP A 234 23.18 17.93 -11.38
N LYS A 235 22.43 17.76 -10.28
CA LYS A 235 22.60 16.66 -9.33
C LYS A 235 21.39 15.74 -9.38
N SER A 236 21.67 14.45 -9.50
CA SER A 236 20.67 13.38 -9.40
C SER A 236 20.16 13.30 -7.96
N ARG A 237 18.84 13.42 -7.75
CA ARG A 237 18.23 13.37 -6.42
C ARG A 237 17.25 12.20 -6.33
N PRO A 238 17.67 11.02 -5.83
CA PRO A 238 16.78 9.89 -5.66
C PRO A 238 15.70 10.18 -4.60
N LEU A 239 14.45 9.82 -4.88
CA LEU A 239 13.30 10.00 -3.99
C LEU A 239 12.24 8.91 -4.20
N TRP A 240 11.24 8.87 -3.31
CA TRP A 240 10.06 8.01 -3.48
C TRP A 240 8.80 8.82 -3.77
N ARG A 241 8.14 8.54 -4.89
CA ARG A 241 6.84 9.08 -5.28
C ARG A 241 5.66 8.25 -4.78
N PHE A 242 5.68 7.84 -3.52
CA PHE A 242 4.53 7.12 -2.96
C PHE A 242 3.27 7.98 -3.09
N HIS A 243 2.16 7.33 -3.44
CA HIS A 243 0.85 7.94 -3.28
C HIS A 243 0.65 8.33 -1.81
N ARG A 244 -0.01 9.47 -1.59
CA ARG A 244 -0.21 10.09 -0.26
C ARG A 244 -0.74 9.11 0.79
N LYS A 245 -1.72 8.29 0.42
CA LYS A 245 -2.31 7.25 1.30
C LYS A 245 -1.35 6.10 1.63
N LEU A 246 -0.36 5.81 0.79
CA LEU A 246 0.62 4.75 1.05
C LEU A 246 1.87 5.24 1.80
N ALA A 247 2.25 6.51 1.61
CA ALA A 247 3.47 7.07 2.20
C ALA A 247 3.56 6.82 3.72
N PRO A 248 4.68 6.29 4.26
CA PRO A 248 4.82 5.95 5.68
C PRO A 248 4.45 7.09 6.63
N TYR A 249 4.96 8.28 6.32
CA TYR A 249 4.61 9.54 6.96
C TYR A 249 3.96 10.46 5.95
N LYS A 250 2.89 11.13 6.36
CA LYS A 250 2.08 11.98 5.47
C LYS A 250 2.61 13.40 5.40
N LEU A 251 3.18 13.88 6.50
CA LEU A 251 3.68 15.23 6.63
C LEU A 251 4.95 15.29 7.48
N SER A 252 5.87 16.19 7.16
CA SER A 252 7.04 16.48 7.99
C SER A 252 7.19 17.97 8.25
N PHE A 253 8.09 18.32 9.18
CA PHE A 253 8.43 19.71 9.49
C PHE A 253 9.91 19.95 9.20
N ALA A 254 10.19 21.03 8.48
CA ALA A 254 11.54 21.52 8.23
C ALA A 254 11.75 22.86 8.91
N LEU A 255 12.92 23.06 9.52
CA LEU A 255 13.26 24.28 10.25
C LEU A 255 14.32 25.08 9.51
N THR A 256 14.20 26.41 9.53
CA THR A 256 15.25 27.32 9.08
C THR A 256 15.24 28.60 9.91
N GLY A 257 16.40 29.00 10.41
CA GLY A 257 16.55 30.18 11.27
C GLY A 257 18.00 30.64 11.30
N SER A 258 18.22 31.90 11.66
CA SER A 258 19.54 32.54 11.70
C SER A 258 20.33 32.21 12.97
N THR A 259 19.65 31.86 14.07
CA THR A 259 20.29 31.58 15.36
C THR A 259 19.76 30.29 15.98
N GLN A 260 20.56 29.68 16.86
CA GLN A 260 20.16 28.47 17.58
C GLN A 260 18.95 28.70 18.49
N SER A 261 18.81 29.89 19.10
CA SER A 261 17.65 30.23 19.94
C SER A 261 16.35 30.16 19.15
N ILE A 262 16.34 30.79 17.96
CA ILE A 262 15.21 30.76 17.04
C ILE A 262 14.90 29.32 16.60
N LEU A 263 15.92 28.54 16.27
CA LEU A 263 15.73 27.14 15.87
C LEU A 263 15.15 26.28 16.99
N ASN A 264 15.44 26.60 18.27
CA ASN A 264 14.84 25.91 19.42
C ASN A 264 13.35 26.29 19.55
N GLU A 265 13.00 27.58 19.44
CA GLU A 265 11.58 28.01 19.47
C GLU A 265 10.77 27.40 18.31
N LEU A 266 11.36 27.35 17.11
CA LEU A 266 10.76 26.66 15.96
C LEU A 266 10.63 25.16 16.17
N ASN A 267 11.54 24.54 16.93
CA ASN A 267 11.47 23.13 17.28
C ASN A 267 10.26 22.86 18.19
N ASP A 268 10.08 23.67 19.23
CA ASP A 268 8.94 23.56 20.14
C ASP A 268 7.61 23.76 19.39
N LEU A 269 7.54 24.75 18.50
CA LEU A 269 6.38 24.93 17.63
C LEU A 269 6.14 23.72 16.71
N GLY A 270 7.19 23.18 16.10
CA GLY A 270 7.11 21.98 15.27
C GLY A 270 6.58 20.75 16.04
N LEU A 271 7.06 20.54 17.27
CA LEU A 271 6.57 19.47 18.16
C LEU A 271 5.09 19.66 18.51
N TYR A 272 4.69 20.90 18.83
CA TYR A 272 3.30 21.22 19.10
C TYR A 272 2.39 20.92 17.91
N LEU A 273 2.76 21.37 16.71
CA LEU A 273 1.98 21.13 15.48
C LEU A 273 1.94 19.63 15.12
N CYS A 274 3.05 18.90 15.33
CA CYS A 274 3.07 17.44 15.18
C CYS A 274 2.03 16.76 16.08
N LYS A 275 1.94 17.17 17.34
CA LYS A 275 0.97 16.63 18.29
C LYS A 275 -0.46 16.87 17.82
N GLN A 276 -0.78 18.10 17.40
CA GLN A 276 -2.11 18.46 16.89
C GLN A 276 -2.50 17.64 15.65
N LEU A 277 -1.58 17.45 14.70
CA LEU A 277 -1.83 16.65 13.50
C LEU A 277 -2.02 15.16 13.82
N ARG A 278 -1.20 14.60 14.72
CA ARG A 278 -1.34 13.20 15.14
C ARG A 278 -2.65 12.94 15.88
N THR A 279 -3.12 13.88 16.69
CA THR A 279 -4.46 13.81 17.31
C THR A 279 -5.57 13.77 16.25
N ASN A 280 -5.35 14.33 15.06
CA ASN A 280 -6.25 14.24 13.91
C ASN A 280 -5.88 13.10 12.95
N HIS A 281 -5.23 12.04 13.44
CA HIS A 281 -4.88 10.84 12.68
C HIS A 281 -3.96 11.07 11.46
N VAL A 282 -3.23 12.19 11.41
CA VAL A 282 -2.21 12.44 10.38
C VAL A 282 -0.85 11.98 10.88
N SER A 283 -0.26 10.98 10.22
CA SER A 283 1.09 10.51 10.54
C SER A 283 2.13 11.58 10.17
N THR A 284 2.90 12.03 11.16
CA THR A 284 3.93 13.07 10.98
C THR A 284 5.32 12.60 11.40
N LEU A 285 6.33 13.02 10.64
CA LEU A 285 7.75 12.87 11.01
C LEU A 285 8.36 14.22 11.36
N PHE A 286 9.01 14.28 12.52
CA PHE A 286 9.82 15.43 12.89
C PHE A 286 11.11 14.97 13.55
N LEU A 287 12.24 15.36 12.96
CA LEU A 287 13.54 14.86 13.35
C LEU A 287 14.21 15.83 14.34
N PRO A 288 14.75 15.34 15.47
CA PRO A 288 15.50 16.20 16.40
C PRO A 288 16.72 16.89 15.75
N SER A 289 17.26 16.30 14.68
CA SER A 289 18.37 16.87 13.91
C SER A 289 17.96 18.04 13.00
N ALA A 290 16.67 18.34 12.83
CA ALA A 290 16.19 19.38 11.94
C ALA A 290 16.75 20.78 12.28
N SER A 291 17.05 21.05 13.55
CA SER A 291 17.69 22.30 13.98
C SER A 291 19.19 22.38 13.66
N LYS A 292 19.81 21.27 13.22
CA LYS A 292 21.25 21.18 12.95
C LYS A 292 21.57 20.99 11.47
N SER A 293 20.58 20.79 10.62
CA SER A 293 20.74 20.53 9.19
C SER A 293 20.22 21.68 8.34
N THR A 294 20.83 21.87 7.17
CA THR A 294 20.36 22.88 6.21
C THR A 294 18.97 22.52 5.68
N LEU A 295 18.20 23.52 5.24
CA LEU A 295 16.85 23.31 4.71
C LEU A 295 16.85 22.35 3.49
N ASP A 296 17.86 22.44 2.63
CA ASP A 296 18.00 21.54 1.47
C ASP A 296 18.29 20.09 1.90
N SER A 297 19.14 19.89 2.90
CA SER A 297 19.42 18.56 3.45
C SER A 297 18.17 17.93 4.06
N GLN A 298 17.33 18.74 4.73
CA GLN A 298 16.04 18.28 5.26
C GLN A 298 15.07 17.87 4.14
N TYR A 299 14.98 18.65 3.05
CA TYR A 299 14.16 18.25 1.89
C TYR A 299 14.62 16.94 1.28
N VAL A 300 15.93 16.77 1.04
CA VAL A 300 16.48 15.53 0.49
C VAL A 300 16.12 14.36 1.40
N GLN A 301 16.28 14.50 2.72
CA GLN A 301 15.95 13.44 3.67
C GLN A 301 14.46 13.07 3.66
N TYR A 302 13.56 14.07 3.60
CA TYR A 302 12.11 13.81 3.58
C TYR A 302 11.62 13.28 2.24
N ASP A 303 12.20 13.73 1.12
CA ASP A 303 11.89 13.22 -0.23
C ASP A 303 12.38 11.75 -0.36
N GLN A 304 13.53 11.41 0.23
CA GLN A 304 14.06 10.03 0.34
C GLN A 304 13.30 9.12 1.30
N LEU A 305 12.43 9.68 2.15
CA LEU A 305 11.45 8.94 2.95
C LEU A 305 10.07 8.91 2.28
N GLY A 306 9.93 9.58 1.13
CA GLY A 306 8.70 9.62 0.35
C GLY A 306 7.57 10.40 1.01
N ILE A 307 7.90 11.36 1.88
CA ILE A 307 6.90 12.17 2.59
C ILE A 307 6.27 13.15 1.60
N PRO A 308 4.94 13.12 1.38
CA PRO A 308 4.30 13.94 0.36
C PRO A 308 4.37 15.45 0.62
N TYR A 309 4.36 15.85 1.89
CA TYR A 309 4.29 17.25 2.29
C TYR A 309 5.26 17.60 3.41
N THR A 310 5.89 18.77 3.31
CA THR A 310 6.80 19.30 4.33
C THR A 310 6.40 20.72 4.68
N VAL A 311 6.04 20.97 5.95
CA VAL A 311 5.82 22.32 6.47
C VAL A 311 7.16 22.94 6.84
N VAL A 312 7.49 24.06 6.23
CA VAL A 312 8.69 24.85 6.52
C VAL A 312 8.33 25.92 7.53
N LEU A 313 8.95 25.85 8.71
CA LEU A 313 8.84 26.84 9.76
C LEU A 313 10.11 27.70 9.77
N ASN A 314 9.93 29.01 9.79
CA ASN A 314 11.02 29.98 9.80
C ASN A 314 10.78 31.11 10.80
N GLU A 315 11.73 32.02 10.93
CA GLU A 315 11.62 33.19 11.80
C GLU A 315 10.34 34.02 11.63
N ARG A 316 9.83 34.12 10.40
CA ARG A 316 8.59 34.85 10.14
C ARG A 316 7.41 34.11 10.73
N THR A 317 7.40 32.78 10.67
CA THR A 317 6.37 31.95 11.29
C THR A 317 6.19 32.23 12.78
N LEU A 318 7.26 32.55 13.52
CA LEU A 318 7.15 32.94 14.94
C LEU A 318 6.50 34.32 15.14
N LYS A 319 6.57 35.20 14.13
CA LYS A 319 6.05 36.58 14.18
C LYS A 319 4.62 36.68 13.65
N ASP A 320 4.34 36.05 12.51
CA ASP A 320 3.07 36.19 11.78
C ASP A 320 2.24 34.90 11.75
N GLY A 321 2.75 33.79 12.30
CA GLY A 321 2.05 32.51 12.30
C GLY A 321 1.99 31.82 10.94
N ILE A 322 2.72 32.28 9.92
CA ILE A 322 2.64 31.76 8.55
C ILE A 322 3.82 30.81 8.27
N GLY A 323 3.50 29.54 8.02
CA GLY A 323 4.42 28.53 7.51
C GLY A 323 4.30 28.34 5.99
N SER A 324 5.21 27.60 5.38
CA SER A 324 5.10 27.19 3.97
C SER A 324 4.93 25.69 3.83
N LEU A 325 3.83 25.22 3.26
CA LEU A 325 3.63 23.81 2.95
C LEU A 325 4.23 23.51 1.56
N ARG A 326 5.31 22.73 1.54
CA ARG A 326 5.96 22.24 0.31
C ARG A 326 5.35 20.92 -0.12
N ASN A 327 4.99 20.79 -1.39
CA ASN A 327 4.62 19.52 -2.01
C ASN A 327 5.86 18.84 -2.60
N ARG A 328 6.08 17.55 -2.28
CA ARG A 328 7.21 16.75 -2.77
C ARG A 328 7.26 16.66 -4.29
N ASP A 329 6.12 16.39 -4.92
CA ASP A 329 6.07 16.03 -6.34
C ASP A 329 6.27 17.24 -7.26
N THR A 330 5.66 18.38 -6.91
CA THR A 330 5.71 19.62 -7.69
C THR A 330 6.80 20.58 -7.22
N THR A 331 7.35 20.38 -6.01
CA THR A 331 8.28 21.28 -5.32
C THR A 331 7.71 22.67 -4.97
N LEU A 332 6.46 22.94 -5.31
CA LEU A 332 5.77 24.19 -5.02
C LEU A 332 5.52 24.36 -3.53
N LYS A 333 5.47 25.62 -3.10
CA LYS A 333 5.26 26.02 -1.71
C LYS A 333 4.03 26.92 -1.64
N GLU A 334 3.10 26.57 -0.77
CA GLU A 334 1.94 27.40 -0.45
C GLU A 334 2.03 27.92 0.98
N LYS A 335 1.51 29.11 1.23
CA LYS A 335 1.50 29.71 2.58
C LYS A 335 0.30 29.20 3.34
N VAL A 336 0.52 28.80 4.59
CA VAL A 336 -0.54 28.32 5.49
C VAL A 336 -0.32 28.88 6.88
N HIS A 337 -1.39 29.41 7.48
CA HIS A 337 -1.33 29.87 8.86
C HIS A 337 -1.35 28.65 9.80
N VAL A 338 -0.51 28.65 10.84
CA VAL A 338 -0.30 27.49 11.71
C VAL A 338 -1.59 27.03 12.43
N THR A 339 -2.52 27.96 12.69
CA THR A 339 -3.82 27.63 13.31
C THR A 339 -4.76 26.89 12.35
N GLU A 340 -4.62 27.10 11.04
CA GLU A 340 -5.47 26.47 10.02
C GLU A 340 -4.86 25.18 9.48
N LEU A 341 -3.56 24.96 9.72
CA LEU A 341 -2.77 23.85 9.17
C LEU A 341 -3.46 22.49 9.31
N VAL A 342 -3.99 22.18 10.49
CA VAL A 342 -4.67 20.90 10.74
C VAL A 342 -5.89 20.72 9.83
N SER A 343 -6.76 21.72 9.79
CA SER A 343 -7.98 21.69 8.98
C SER A 343 -7.67 21.65 7.48
N TYR A 344 -6.61 22.34 7.06
CA TYR A 344 -6.16 22.39 5.69
C TYR A 344 -5.61 21.03 5.24
N VAL A 345 -4.75 20.43 6.06
CA VAL A 345 -4.16 19.10 5.81
C VAL A 345 -5.24 18.01 5.76
N ASP A 346 -6.23 18.05 6.65
CA ASP A 346 -7.36 17.12 6.64
C ASP A 346 -8.14 17.17 5.32
N LYS A 347 -8.50 18.37 4.84
CA LYS A 347 -9.15 18.56 3.53
C LYS A 347 -8.28 18.05 2.38
N LEU A 348 -6.98 18.33 2.44
CA LEU A 348 -6.02 17.95 1.41
C LEU A 348 -5.86 16.42 1.29
N PHE A 349 -6.04 15.66 2.38
CA PHE A 349 -6.05 14.19 2.35
C PHE A 349 -7.43 13.57 2.08
N LYS A 350 -8.54 14.26 2.42
CA LYS A 350 -9.91 13.80 2.13
C LYS A 350 -10.32 13.89 0.67
N ASN A 351 -9.82 14.88 -0.07
CA ASN A 351 -10.18 15.11 -1.47
C ASN A 351 -9.55 14.11 -2.47
N TYR A 352 -9.09 12.93 -2.01
CA TYR A 352 -8.44 11.86 -2.77
C TYR A 352 -8.82 10.47 -2.23
#